data_AF-A0A653MUD9-F1
#
_entry.id   AF-A0A653MUD9-F1
#
_cell.length_a   1.000
_cell.length_b   1.000
_cell.length_c   1.000
_cell.angle_alpha   90.00
_cell.angle_beta   90.00
_cell.angle_gamma   90.00
#
_symmetry.space_group_name_H-M   'P 1'
#
loop_
_entity.id
_entity.type
_entity.pdbx_description
1 polymer ?
#
loop_
_entity_poly.entity_id
_entity_poly.type
_entity_poly.pdbx_seq_one_letter_code
_entity_poly.pdbx_strand_id
1 'polypeptide(L)'
;MSSEDPRPVPPVKRKGYYKRQIQLEAERQGLTPEEYGVYKGSTGSVIKPVNSAGGLLFLAILISLFSGIVVGAAIIVLTGDGVTNWVQFVIACVIVLFLVPTSWAYYFKERKAARLRKAAGKTLEPPTRRSSRPDW
;
A
#
# COMPACT_ATOMS: atom_id res chain seq x y z
N MET A 1 3.65 23.74 42.59
CA MET A 1 3.70 22.29 42.29
C MET A 1 2.95 22.09 40.98
N SER A 2 3.66 21.90 39.86
CA SER A 2 3.04 21.77 38.54
C SER A 2 2.83 20.28 38.27
N SER A 3 1.57 19.87 38.15
CA SER A 3 1.15 18.50 37.83
C SER A 3 1.28 18.28 36.31
N GLU A 4 2.41 17.73 35.86
CA GLU A 4 2.54 17.23 34.50
C GLU A 4 1.74 15.92 34.36
N ASP A 5 0.64 16.01 33.62
CA ASP A 5 -0.16 14.89 33.14
C ASP A 5 0.69 14.04 32.18
N PRO A 6 0.92 12.73 32.44
CA PRO A 6 1.73 11.90 31.57
C PRO A 6 0.94 11.57 30.29
N ARG A 7 1.08 12.45 29.28
CA ARG A 7 0.56 12.19 27.93
C ARG A 7 1.04 10.82 27.45
N PRO A 8 0.15 9.91 27.02
CA PRO A 8 0.55 8.58 26.59
C PRO A 8 1.47 8.69 25.37
N VAL A 9 2.70 8.22 25.54
CA VAL A 9 3.69 8.16 24.46
C VAL A 9 3.11 7.27 23.34
N PRO A 10 3.00 7.75 22.09
CA PRO A 10 2.49 6.93 21.00
C PRO A 10 3.39 5.70 20.85
N PRO A 11 2.85 4.48 20.72
CA PRO A 11 3.66 3.29 20.65
C PRO A 11 4.62 3.39 19.47
N VAL A 12 5.92 3.38 19.78
CA VAL A 12 7.00 3.35 18.79
C VAL A 12 6.75 2.16 17.88
N LYS A 13 6.37 2.41 16.61
CA LYS A 13 6.13 1.37 15.61
C LYS A 13 7.38 0.51 15.47
N ARG A 14 7.45 -0.62 16.18
CA ARG A 14 8.57 -1.56 16.12
C ARG A 14 8.65 -2.10 14.69
N LYS A 15 9.77 -1.84 14.01
CA LYS A 15 10.10 -2.45 12.70
C LYS A 15 9.91 -3.97 12.83
N GLY A 16 9.02 -4.54 12.03
CA GLY A 16 8.70 -5.98 12.04
C GLY A 16 7.29 -6.34 12.51
N TYR A 17 6.56 -5.43 13.15
CA TYR A 17 5.18 -5.68 13.59
C TYR A 17 4.27 -6.14 12.45
N TYR A 18 4.33 -5.46 11.30
CA TYR A 18 3.56 -5.82 10.11
C TYR A 18 3.96 -7.17 9.49
N LYS A 19 5.26 -7.53 9.52
CA LYS A 19 5.69 -8.85 9.01
C LYS A 19 5.13 -9.98 9.87
N ARG A 20 5.14 -9.80 11.19
CA ARG A 20 4.58 -10.77 12.12
C ARG A 20 3.06 -10.89 11.99
N GLN A 21 2.35 -9.78 11.79
CA GLN A 21 0.90 -9.81 11.52
C GLN A 21 0.55 -10.50 10.21
N ILE A 22 1.29 -10.23 9.13
CA ILE A 22 1.13 -10.93 7.85
C ILE A 22 1.33 -12.44 8.03
N GLN A 23 2.37 -12.86 8.75
CA GLN A 23 2.63 -14.28 9.02
C GLN A 23 1.50 -14.92 9.82
N LEU A 24 1.07 -14.28 10.92
CA LEU A 24 0.00 -14.80 11.78
C LEU A 24 -1.34 -14.92 11.04
N GLU A 25 -1.70 -13.94 10.20
CA GLU A 25 -2.92 -14.01 9.38
C GLU A 25 -2.80 -15.05 8.27
N ALA A 26 -1.63 -15.17 7.63
CA ALA A 26 -1.39 -16.17 6.61
C ALA A 26 -1.50 -17.60 7.19
N GLU A 27 -0.86 -17.85 8.33
CA GLU A 27 -0.95 -19.12 9.06
C GLU A 27 -2.38 -19.47 9.47
N ARG A 28 -3.15 -18.50 9.99
CA ARG A 28 -4.58 -18.70 10.30
C ARG A 28 -5.42 -19.13 9.10
N GLN A 29 -5.04 -18.72 7.90
CA GLN A 29 -5.72 -19.06 6.65
C GLN A 29 -5.09 -20.27 5.91
N GLY A 30 -4.09 -20.94 6.49
CA GLY A 30 -3.37 -22.04 5.84
C GLY A 30 -2.56 -21.61 4.60
N LEU A 31 -2.18 -20.34 4.52
CA LEU A 31 -1.42 -19.73 3.44
C LEU A 31 -0.01 -19.40 3.90
N THR A 32 0.97 -19.49 3.02
CA THR A 32 2.29 -18.91 3.25
C THR A 32 2.22 -17.38 3.12
N PRO A 33 3.15 -16.61 3.72
CA PRO A 33 3.19 -15.15 3.56
C PRO A 33 3.26 -14.69 2.08
N GLU A 34 3.86 -15.51 1.23
CA GLU A 34 3.94 -15.27 -0.22
C GLU A 34 2.62 -15.53 -0.93
N GLU A 35 1.91 -16.59 -0.53
CA GLU A 35 0.55 -16.85 -0.98
C GLU A 35 -0.45 -15.83 -0.42
N TYR A 36 -0.20 -15.23 0.74
CA TYR A 36 -1.03 -14.16 1.30
C TYR A 36 -0.89 -12.85 0.52
N GLY A 37 0.28 -12.58 -0.06
CA GLY A 37 0.49 -11.46 -0.98
C GLY A 37 0.50 -10.10 -0.30
N VAL A 38 -0.29 -9.14 -0.80
CA VAL A 38 -0.43 -7.83 -0.16
C VAL A 38 -1.29 -7.99 1.10
N TYR A 39 -0.85 -7.39 2.21
CA TYR A 39 -1.53 -7.49 3.51
C TYR A 39 -3.02 -7.11 3.38
N LYS A 40 -3.92 -7.98 3.83
CA LYS A 40 -5.38 -7.79 3.75
C LYS A 40 -6.00 -7.29 5.07
N GLY A 41 -5.23 -7.26 6.15
CA GLY A 41 -5.76 -6.95 7.47
C GLY A 41 -6.27 -5.51 7.58
N SER A 42 -7.50 -5.40 8.08
CA SER A 42 -8.28 -4.18 8.23
C SER A 42 -8.52 -3.85 9.71
N THR A 43 -7.52 -3.98 10.58
CA THR A 43 -7.66 -3.45 11.95
C THR A 43 -7.54 -1.92 11.90
N GLY A 44 -8.64 -1.24 11.53
CA GLY A 44 -8.79 0.23 11.63
C GLY A 44 -8.94 1.02 10.30
N SER A 45 -8.87 0.38 9.13
CA SER A 45 -9.07 1.10 7.85
C SER A 45 -10.55 1.18 7.48
N VAL A 46 -11.11 2.39 7.45
CA VAL A 46 -12.48 2.68 6.99
C VAL A 46 -12.68 2.31 5.51
N ILE A 47 -11.60 2.37 4.73
CA ILE A 47 -11.61 2.07 3.30
C ILE A 47 -11.19 0.61 3.12
N LYS A 48 -12.05 -0.19 2.47
CA LYS A 48 -11.69 -1.54 2.03
C LYS A 48 -10.59 -1.41 0.96
N PRO A 49 -9.37 -1.91 1.21
CA PRO A 49 -8.30 -1.82 0.22
C PRO A 49 -8.67 -2.55 -1.08
N VAL A 50 -8.39 -1.93 -2.23
CA VAL A 50 -8.53 -2.55 -3.56
C VAL A 50 -7.48 -3.66 -3.65
N ASN A 51 -7.88 -4.86 -3.24
CA ASN A 51 -6.97 -5.96 -2.93
C ASN A 51 -7.00 -7.10 -3.96
N SER A 52 -7.51 -6.83 -5.16
CA SER A 52 -7.42 -7.77 -6.29
C SER A 52 -6.29 -7.38 -7.23
N ALA A 53 -5.64 -8.37 -7.85
CA ALA A 53 -4.59 -8.12 -8.84
C ALA A 53 -5.08 -7.24 -10.00
N GLY A 54 -6.35 -7.38 -10.41
CA GLY A 54 -6.96 -6.54 -11.45
C GLY A 54 -7.22 -5.10 -11.00
N GLY A 55 -7.69 -4.90 -9.75
CA GLY A 55 -7.89 -3.56 -9.21
C GLY A 55 -6.58 -2.80 -8.98
N LEU A 56 -5.53 -3.50 -8.53
CA LEU A 56 -4.18 -2.93 -8.43
C LEU A 56 -3.57 -2.63 -9.80
N LEU A 57 -3.84 -3.45 -10.82
CA LEU A 57 -3.43 -3.16 -12.20
C LEU A 57 -4.10 -1.89 -12.72
N PHE A 58 -5.42 -1.81 -12.57
CA PHE A 58 -6.19 -0.65 -12.98
C PHE A 58 -5.67 0.61 -12.28
N LEU A 59 -5.42 0.53 -10.96
CA LEU A 59 -4.90 1.64 -10.19
C LEU A 59 -3.48 2.04 -10.64
N ALA A 60 -2.58 1.07 -10.88
CA ALA A 60 -1.22 1.34 -11.37
C ALA A 60 -1.24 2.03 -12.75
N ILE A 61 -2.11 1.59 -13.65
CA ILE A 61 -2.31 2.23 -14.96
C ILE A 61 -2.85 3.65 -14.79
N LEU A 62 -3.87 3.85 -13.97
CA LEU A 62 -4.48 5.17 -13.73
C LEU A 62 -3.45 6.16 -13.14
N ILE A 63 -2.67 5.72 -12.14
CA ILE A 63 -1.58 6.51 -11.56
C ILE A 63 -0.52 6.84 -12.62
N SER A 64 -0.17 5.88 -13.48
CA SER A 64 0.81 6.08 -14.55
C SER A 64 0.33 7.09 -15.59
N LEU A 65 -0.94 7.02 -15.98
CA LEU A 65 -1.56 7.98 -16.92
C LEU A 65 -1.55 9.40 -16.35
N PHE A 66 -2.02 9.57 -15.11
CA PHE A 66 -2.02 10.87 -14.44
C PHE A 66 -0.59 11.42 -14.28
N SER A 67 0.35 10.55 -13.91
CA SER A 67 1.76 10.91 -13.80
C SER A 67 2.36 11.32 -15.15
N GLY A 68 1.96 10.67 -16.25
CA GLY A 68 2.37 11.06 -17.60
C GLY A 68 1.94 12.47 -17.97
N ILE A 69 0.73 12.88 -17.59
CA ILE A 69 0.24 14.26 -17.77
C ILE A 69 1.11 15.24 -16.97
N VAL A 70 1.40 14.93 -15.71
CA VAL A 70 2.24 15.78 -14.84
C VAL A 70 3.64 15.92 -15.40
N VAL A 71 4.25 14.82 -15.86
CA VAL A 71 5.59 14.84 -16.48
C VAL A 71 5.57 15.60 -17.82
N GLY A 72 4.54 15.41 -18.65
CA GLY A 72 4.39 16.15 -19.90
C GLY A 72 4.27 17.66 -19.67
N ALA A 73 3.43 18.07 -18.73
CA ALA A 73 3.31 19.47 -18.32
C ALA A 73 4.64 20.00 -17.76
N ALA A 74 5.34 19.19 -16.95
CA ALA A 74 6.65 19.54 -16.40
C ALA A 74 7.69 19.79 -17.49
N ILE A 75 7.74 18.97 -18.54
CA ILE A 75 8.65 19.16 -19.68
C ILE A 75 8.33 20.47 -20.40
N ILE A 76 7.05 20.73 -20.71
CA ILE A 76 6.62 21.96 -21.40
C ILE A 76 7.06 23.20 -20.60
N VAL A 77 6.83 23.19 -19.29
CA VAL A 77 7.22 24.29 -18.39
C VAL A 77 8.74 24.45 -18.29
N LEU A 78 9.50 23.35 -18.26
CA LEU A 78 10.97 23.39 -18.25
C LEU A 78 11.57 23.89 -19.57
N THR A 79 10.93 23.60 -20.70
CA THR A 79 11.40 24.00 -22.04
C THR A 79 10.96 25.41 -22.46
N GLY A 80 10.02 26.03 -21.73
CA GLY A 80 9.56 27.41 -21.95
C GLY A 80 9.99 28.36 -20.83
N ASP A 81 9.39 29.56 -20.80
CA ASP A 81 9.68 30.60 -19.79
C ASP A 81 8.90 30.40 -18.48
N GLY A 82 9.18 29.31 -17.77
CA GLY A 82 9.28 29.41 -16.31
C GLY A 82 8.54 28.39 -15.46
N VAL A 83 9.33 27.58 -14.74
CA VAL A 83 8.97 27.11 -13.41
C VAL A 83 9.09 28.31 -12.45
N THR A 84 7.96 28.90 -12.04
CA THR A 84 7.95 30.01 -11.06
C THR A 84 8.20 29.55 -9.63
N ASN A 85 7.92 28.28 -9.32
CA ASN A 85 8.16 27.68 -8.02
C ASN A 85 8.87 26.33 -8.15
N TRP A 86 10.20 26.36 -8.09
CA TRP A 86 11.06 25.19 -8.21
C TRP A 86 10.84 24.15 -7.11
N VAL A 87 10.48 24.59 -5.90
CA VAL A 87 10.25 23.66 -4.78
C VAL A 87 9.02 22.81 -5.06
N GLN A 88 7.91 23.43 -5.46
CA GLN A 88 6.68 22.70 -5.80
C GLN A 88 6.89 21.74 -6.99
N PHE A 89 7.66 22.18 -7.98
CA PHE A 89 8.03 21.36 -9.12
C PHE A 89 8.81 20.11 -8.71
N VAL A 90 9.88 20.26 -7.92
CA VAL A 90 10.69 19.14 -7.44
C VAL A 90 9.86 18.18 -6.59
N ILE A 91 9.01 18.70 -5.70
CA ILE A 91 8.10 17.88 -4.89
C ILE A 91 7.17 17.06 -5.78
N ALA A 92 6.58 17.66 -6.82
CA ALA A 92 5.71 16.95 -7.76
C ALA A 92 6.46 15.83 -8.50
N CYS A 93 7.67 16.09 -8.99
CA CYS A 93 8.51 15.09 -9.63
C CYS A 93 8.84 13.93 -8.67
N VAL A 94 9.24 14.23 -7.43
CA VAL A 94 9.53 13.21 -6.41
C VAL A 94 8.28 12.36 -6.14
N ILE A 95 7.11 12.99 -5.97
CA ILE A 95 5.86 12.26 -5.76
C ILE A 95 5.63 11.28 -6.92
N VAL A 96 5.71 11.72 -8.17
CA VAL A 96 5.53 10.85 -9.34
C VAL A 96 6.53 9.70 -9.37
N LEU A 97 7.81 9.99 -9.14
CA LEU A 97 8.89 9.00 -9.12
C LEU A 97 8.72 7.95 -8.02
N PHE A 98 8.02 8.27 -6.91
CA PHE A 98 7.69 7.29 -5.89
C PHE A 98 6.36 6.58 -6.14
N LEU A 99 5.33 7.29 -6.57
CA LEU A 99 3.96 6.75 -6.69
C LEU A 99 3.87 5.69 -7.79
N VAL A 100 4.46 5.96 -8.96
CA VAL A 100 4.39 5.04 -10.09
C VAL A 100 5.08 3.71 -9.76
N PRO A 101 6.37 3.64 -9.37
CA PRO A 101 7.02 2.36 -9.07
C PRO A 101 6.38 1.63 -7.90
N THR A 102 5.92 2.37 -6.88
CA THR A 102 5.24 1.76 -5.72
C THR A 102 3.94 1.08 -6.14
N SER A 103 3.12 1.73 -6.98
CA SER A 103 1.87 1.16 -7.47
C SER A 103 2.09 -0.14 -8.26
N TRP A 104 3.11 -0.17 -9.13
CA TRP A 104 3.50 -1.36 -9.89
C TRP A 104 4.06 -2.47 -8.98
N ALA A 105 4.87 -2.13 -7.98
CA ALA A 105 5.38 -3.10 -7.00
C ALA A 105 4.24 -3.81 -6.26
N TYR A 106 3.20 -3.08 -5.85
CA TYR A 106 2.00 -3.67 -5.25
C TYR A 106 1.26 -4.60 -6.23
N TYR A 107 1.11 -4.18 -7.49
CA TYR A 107 0.51 -5.03 -8.53
C TYR A 107 1.28 -6.33 -8.72
N PHE A 108 2.60 -6.28 -8.90
CA PHE A 108 3.41 -7.49 -9.11
C PHE A 108 3.38 -8.43 -7.91
N LYS A 109 3.40 -7.88 -6.69
CA LYS A 109 3.29 -8.66 -5.46
C LYS A 109 1.96 -9.41 -5.39
N GLU A 110 0.84 -8.74 -5.68
CA GLU A 110 -0.46 -9.41 -5.68
C GLU A 110 -0.62 -10.38 -6.86
N ARG A 111 -0.03 -10.07 -8.02
CA ARG A 111 -0.04 -10.96 -9.18
C ARG A 111 0.69 -12.27 -8.90
N LYS A 112 1.85 -12.20 -8.23
CA LYS A 112 2.61 -13.39 -7.79
C LYS A 112 1.78 -14.22 -6.81
N ALA A 113 1.20 -13.58 -5.80
CA ALA A 113 0.39 -14.27 -4.80
C ALA A 113 -0.86 -14.94 -5.41
N ALA A 114 -1.54 -14.26 -6.33
CA ALA A 114 -2.67 -14.83 -7.06
C ALA A 114 -2.28 -16.05 -7.93
N ARG A 115 -1.06 -16.07 -8.50
CA ARG A 115 -0.54 -17.24 -9.22
C ARG A 115 -0.26 -18.41 -8.28
N LEU A 116 0.37 -18.15 -7.14
CA LEU A 116 0.69 -19.18 -6.14
C LEU A 116 -0.58 -19.81 -5.57
N ARG A 117 -1.61 -19.01 -5.24
CA ARG A 117 -2.93 -19.51 -4.81
C ARG A 117 -3.58 -20.43 -5.83
N LYS A 118 -3.56 -20.04 -7.12
CA LYS A 118 -4.09 -20.87 -8.21
C LYS A 118 -3.31 -22.18 -8.34
N ALA A 119 -1.98 -22.14 -8.23
CA ALA A 119 -1.14 -23.34 -8.30
C ALA A 119 -1.38 -24.29 -7.10
N ALA A 120 -1.66 -23.75 -5.92
CA ALA A 120 -1.95 -24.50 -4.72
C ALA A 120 -3.42 -24.96 -4.60
N GLY A 121 -4.30 -24.56 -5.53
CA GLY A 121 -5.75 -24.81 -5.43
C GLY A 121 -6.43 -24.09 -4.27
N LYS A 122 -5.76 -23.09 -3.66
CA LYS A 122 -6.23 -22.37 -2.47
C LYS A 122 -6.94 -21.08 -2.88
N THR A 123 -8.00 -20.73 -2.16
CA THR A 123 -8.69 -19.44 -2.28
C THR A 123 -8.42 -18.59 -1.04
N LEU A 124 -8.39 -17.28 -1.21
CA LEU A 124 -8.39 -16.36 -0.08
C LEU A 124 -9.81 -16.22 0.44
N GLU A 125 -10.04 -16.54 1.70
CA GLU A 125 -11.23 -16.06 2.38
C GLU A 125 -11.04 -14.58 2.74
N PRO A 126 -12.00 -13.70 2.37
CA PRO A 126 -11.98 -12.32 2.83
C PRO A 126 -11.99 -12.30 4.37
N PRO A 127 -11.22 -11.41 5.03
CA PRO A 127 -11.37 -11.24 6.47
C PRO A 127 -12.82 -10.81 6.76
N THR A 128 -13.61 -11.71 7.32
CA THR A 128 -14.96 -11.40 7.79
C THR A 128 -14.84 -10.68 9.13
N ARG A 129 -15.81 -9.82 9.47
CA ARG A 129 -15.86 -9.08 10.75
C ARG A 129 -15.73 -9.99 11.99
N ARG A 130 -15.94 -11.31 11.83
CA ARG A 130 -15.81 -12.33 12.87
C ARG A 130 -14.37 -12.75 13.13
N SER A 131 -13.48 -12.72 12.12
CA SER A 131 -12.07 -13.12 12.28
C SER A 131 -11.17 -11.99 12.82
N SER A 132 -11.69 -10.77 12.89
CA SER A 132 -11.02 -9.59 13.47
C SER A 132 -11.27 -9.41 14.97
N ARG A 133 -12.06 -10.29 15.60
CA ARG A 133 -12.26 -10.25 17.04
C ARG A 133 -11.04 -10.90 17.71
N PRO A 134 -10.35 -10.22 18.64
CA PRO A 134 -9.33 -10.88 19.44
C PRO A 134 -10.03 -11.94 20.30
N ASP A 135 -9.58 -13.19 20.19
CA ASP A 135 -9.97 -14.27 21.10
C ASP A 135 -9.11 -14.13 22.37
N TRP A 136 -9.33 -13.04 23.12
CA TRP A 136 -8.84 -12.85 24.49
C TRP A 136 -9.72 -11.83 25.22
#